data_AF-A0A1I9YVE4-F1
#
_entry.id   AF-A0A1I9YVE4-F1
#
_cell.length_a   1.000
_cell.length_b   1.000
_cell.length_c   1.000
_cell.angle_alpha   90.00
_cell.angle_beta   90.00
_cell.angle_gamma   90.00
#
_symmetry.space_group_name_H-M   'P 1'
#
loop_
_entity.id
_entity.type
_entity.pdbx_description
1 polymer ?
#
loop_
_entity_poly.entity_id
_entity_poly.type
_entity_poly.pdbx_seq_one_letter_code
_entity_poly.pdbx_strand_id
1 'polypeptide(L)'
;MMVHFDYYPKDRPDITALEHRLQNAIQRAGVGALGESELHIDGNDGYLYMYGPDADRLYAVTKPLLQSSRLMSDAEVTKHYGSRTETFALHRRHAQ
;
A
#
# COMPACT_ATOMS: atom_id res chain seq x y z
N MET A 1 -6.85 -5.33 -2.84
CA MET A 1 -5.38 -5.23 -2.92
C MET A 1 -4.87 -5.09 -1.50
N MET A 2 -3.78 -5.78 -1.19
CA MET A 2 -3.13 -5.74 0.12
C MET A 2 -1.68 -5.35 -0.09
N VAL A 3 -1.12 -4.57 0.83
CA VAL A 3 0.31 -4.29 0.89
C VAL A 3 0.80 -4.70 2.26
N HIS A 4 1.76 -5.62 2.30
CA HIS A 4 2.48 -6.01 3.51
C HIS A 4 3.83 -5.31 3.51
N PHE A 5 4.25 -4.79 4.66
CA PHE A 5 5.50 -4.06 4.81
C PHE A 5 6.01 -4.11 6.24
N ASP A 6 7.32 -4.06 6.39
CA ASP A 6 7.95 -3.93 7.70
C ASP A 6 7.90 -2.48 8.17
N TYR A 7 7.69 -2.29 9.47
CA TYR A 7 7.70 -0.95 10.06
C TYR A 7 8.14 -0.98 11.52
N TYR A 8 8.62 0.15 12.03
CA TYR A 8 8.91 0.32 13.45
C TYR A 8 7.89 1.27 14.09
N PRO A 9 7.64 1.17 15.42
CA PRO A 9 6.69 2.07 16.09
C PRO A 9 6.95 3.57 15.88
N LYS A 10 8.22 3.96 15.67
CA LYS A 10 8.63 5.34 15.35
C LYS A 10 8.12 5.83 13.99
N ASP A 11 7.80 4.91 13.08
CA ASP A 11 7.37 5.20 11.71
C ASP A 11 5.86 5.46 11.61
N ARG A 12 5.11 5.30 12.71
CA ARG A 12 3.64 5.54 12.75
C ARG A 12 3.21 6.87 12.13
N PRO A 13 3.88 8.02 12.38
CA PRO A 13 3.50 9.27 11.73
C PRO A 13 3.65 9.23 10.20
N ASP A 14 4.69 8.55 9.70
CA ASP A 14 4.94 8.40 8.26
C ASP A 14 3.94 7.43 7.62
N ILE A 15 3.51 6.40 8.34
CA ILE A 15 2.42 5.48 7.93
C ILE A 15 1.11 6.26 7.78
N THR A 16 0.71 7.02 8.81
CA THR A 16 -0.51 7.83 8.75
C THR A 16 -0.48 8.86 7.62
N ALA A 17 0.67 9.48 7.37
CA ALA A 17 0.83 10.39 6.24
C ALA A 17 0.69 9.67 4.88
N LEU A 18 1.21 8.44 4.76
CA LEU A 18 1.07 7.61 3.57
C LEU A 18 -0.39 7.19 3.35
N GLU A 19 -1.08 6.75 4.40
CA GLU A 19 -2.51 6.40 4.37
C GLU A 19 -3.36 7.55 3.86
N HIS A 20 -3.17 8.76 4.40
CA HIS A 20 -3.89 9.94 3.93
C HIS A 20 -3.62 10.24 2.45
N ARG A 21 -2.38 10.08 1.98
CA ARG A 21 -2.04 10.29 0.56
C ARG A 21 -2.70 9.24 -0.32
N LEU A 22 -2.66 7.96 0.08
CA LEU A 22 -3.28 6.86 -0.62
C LEU A 22 -4.80 7.05 -0.71
N GLN A 23 -5.46 7.29 0.43
CA GLN A 23 -6.90 7.52 0.48
C GLN A 23 -7.31 8.66 -0.46
N ASN A 24 -6.63 9.80 -0.39
CA ASN A 24 -6.93 10.95 -1.25
C ASN A 24 -6.74 10.63 -2.73
N ALA A 25 -5.66 9.94 -3.11
CA ALA A 25 -5.40 9.60 -4.51
C ALA A 25 -6.42 8.60 -5.07
N ILE A 26 -6.75 7.57 -4.29
CA ILE A 26 -7.73 6.55 -4.65
C ILE A 26 -9.12 7.17 -4.83
N GLN A 27 -9.55 8.02 -3.89
CA GLN A 27 -10.85 8.71 -3.95
C GLN A 27 -10.92 9.68 -5.12
N ARG A 28 -9.89 10.49 -5.34
CA ARG A 28 -9.83 11.44 -6.47
C ARG A 28 -9.88 10.75 -7.83
N ALA A 29 -9.25 9.58 -7.95
CA ALA A 29 -9.28 8.79 -9.17
C ALA A 29 -10.59 7.98 -9.34
N GLY A 30 -11.42 7.87 -8.29
CA GLY A 30 -12.67 7.11 -8.32
C GLY A 30 -12.45 5.61 -8.51
N VAL A 31 -11.29 5.08 -8.09
CA VAL A 31 -10.90 3.67 -8.33
C VAL A 31 -11.12 2.77 -7.12
N GLY A 32 -11.60 3.30 -5.99
CA GLY A 32 -11.80 2.51 -4.78
C GLY A 32 -11.81 3.30 -3.47
N ALA A 33 -11.40 2.64 -2.39
CA ALA A 33 -11.16 3.22 -1.08
C ALA A 33 -9.99 2.53 -0.36
N LEU A 34 -9.39 3.25 0.59
CA LEU A 34 -8.49 2.68 1.58
C LEU A 34 -9.34 2.06 2.71
N GLY A 35 -8.98 0.85 3.13
CA GLY A 35 -9.58 0.14 4.26
C GLY A 35 -8.86 0.44 5.57
N GLU A 36 -9.24 -0.30 6.62
CA GLU A 36 -8.53 -0.26 7.90
C GLU A 36 -7.13 -0.85 7.74
N SER A 37 -6.13 -0.20 8.32
CA SER A 37 -4.75 -0.67 8.38
C SER A 37 -4.54 -1.55 9.60
N GLU A 38 -3.83 -2.67 9.45
CA GLU A 38 -3.43 -3.51 10.57
C GLU A 38 -1.94 -3.30 10.87
N LEU A 39 -1.63 -2.82 12.08
CA LEU A 39 -0.28 -2.52 12.53
C LEU A 39 0.01 -3.31 13.80
N HIS A 40 0.86 -4.33 13.71
CA HIS A 40 1.22 -5.18 14.85
C HIS A 40 1.98 -4.39 15.93
N ILE A 41 1.61 -4.53 17.22
CA ILE A 41 2.11 -3.70 18.33
C ILE A 41 3.63 -3.82 18.53
N ASP A 42 4.17 -5.00 18.26
CA ASP A 42 5.59 -5.35 18.28
C ASP A 42 6.42 -4.63 17.19
N GLY A 43 5.75 -3.96 16.25
CA GLY A 43 6.38 -3.52 15.00
C GLY A 43 6.61 -4.72 14.09
N ASN A 44 7.35 -4.51 13.03
CA ASN A 44 7.76 -5.51 12.04
C ASN A 44 6.70 -5.96 11.03
N ASP A 45 5.39 -5.88 11.34
CA ASP A 45 4.37 -6.31 10.37
C ASP A 45 3.22 -5.29 10.24
N GLY A 46 3.15 -4.63 9.08
CA GLY A 46 2.10 -3.70 8.71
C GLY A 46 1.34 -4.16 7.47
N TYR A 47 0.03 -3.98 7.48
CA TYR A 47 -0.85 -4.31 6.36
C TYR A 47 -1.73 -3.11 5.99
N LEU A 48 -1.68 -2.72 4.71
CA LEU A 48 -2.62 -1.76 4.12
C LEU A 48 -3.58 -2.50 3.20
N TYR A 49 -4.87 -2.37 3.47
CA TYR A 49 -5.91 -2.91 2.61
C TYR A 49 -6.53 -1.81 1.75
N MET A 50 -6.67 -2.08 0.45
CA MET A 50 -7.28 -1.17 -0.50
C MET A 50 -8.27 -1.94 -1.36
N TYR A 51 -9.48 -1.39 -1.51
CA TYR A 51 -10.59 -2.06 -2.18
C TYR A 51 -11.03 -1.25 -3.38
N GLY A 52 -11.27 -1.93 -4.50
CA GLY A 52 -11.72 -1.31 -5.74
C GLY A 52 -12.17 -2.37 -6.74
N PRO A 53 -12.98 -1.98 -7.74
CA PRO A 53 -13.50 -2.92 -8.75
C PRO A 53 -12.42 -3.43 -9.70
N ASP A 54 -11.28 -2.73 -9.81
CA ASP A 54 -10.19 -3.05 -10.71
C ASP A 54 -8.85 -2.94 -9.94
N ALA A 55 -8.22 -4.09 -9.68
CA ALA A 55 -6.97 -4.16 -8.93
C ALA A 55 -5.79 -3.52 -9.68
N ASP A 56 -5.81 -3.51 -11.01
CA ASP A 56 -4.75 -2.93 -11.82
C ASP A 56 -4.82 -1.40 -11.83
N ARG A 57 -6.02 -0.84 -11.98
CA ARG A 57 -6.23 0.62 -11.83
C ARG A 57 -5.89 1.10 -10.43
N LEU A 58 -6.33 0.35 -9.42
CA LEU A 58 -6.03 0.65 -8.02
C LEU A 58 -4.51 0.63 -7.77
N TYR A 59 -3.81 -0.38 -8.28
CA TYR A 59 -2.35 -0.44 -8.18
C TYR A 59 -1.66 0.68 -8.97
N ALA A 60 -2.13 1.01 -10.17
CA ALA A 60 -1.52 2.07 -10.99
C ALA A 60 -1.54 3.44 -10.30
N VAL A 61 -2.62 3.77 -9.59
CA VAL A 61 -2.77 5.03 -8.84
C VAL A 61 -1.90 5.05 -7.58
N THR A 62 -1.80 3.92 -6.88
CA THR A 62 -1.15 3.82 -5.57
C THR A 62 0.34 3.53 -5.65
N LYS A 63 0.78 2.79 -6.67
CA LYS A 63 2.19 2.44 -6.93
C LYS A 63 3.18 3.61 -6.78
N PRO A 64 3.00 4.79 -7.38
CA PRO A 64 3.96 5.88 -7.23
C PRO A 64 4.07 6.39 -5.79
N LEU A 65 2.96 6.37 -5.03
CA LEU A 65 2.95 6.77 -3.62
C LEU A 65 3.68 5.74 -2.76
N LEU A 66 3.39 4.46 -2.98
CA LEU A 66 4.07 3.35 -2.31
C LEU A 66 5.59 3.40 -2.60
N GLN A 67 5.99 3.51 -3.87
CA GLN A 67 7.40 3.60 -4.27
C GLN A 67 8.14 4.84 -3.74
N SER A 68 7.41 5.94 -3.45
CA SER A 68 7.99 7.14 -2.87
C SER A 68 8.28 7.02 -1.37
N SER A 69 7.59 6.11 -0.68
CA SER A 69 7.75 5.90 0.75
C SER A 69 9.01 5.07 1.04
N ARG A 70 9.76 5.46 2.07
CA ARG A 70 10.89 4.66 2.56
C ARG A 70 10.44 3.39 3.29
N LEU A 71 9.22 3.40 3.83
CA LEU A 71 8.60 2.27 4.54
C LEU A 71 8.29 1.09 3.61
N MET A 72 8.16 1.35 2.30
CA MET A 72 7.74 0.34 1.34
C MET A 72 8.92 -0.27 0.57
N SER A 73 10.14 -0.16 1.11
CA SER A 73 11.36 -0.60 0.41
C SER A 73 11.38 -2.11 0.18
N ASP A 74 10.81 -2.87 1.10
CA ASP A 74 10.71 -4.34 1.07
C ASP A 74 9.24 -4.80 1.07
N ALA A 75 8.32 -3.92 0.69
CA ALA A 75 6.90 -4.22 0.75
C ALA A 75 6.48 -5.24 -0.32
N GLU A 76 5.55 -6.12 0.02
CA GLU A 76 4.90 -7.03 -0.91
C GLU A 76 3.49 -6.55 -1.24
N VAL A 77 3.14 -6.55 -2.53
CA VAL A 77 1.81 -6.17 -3.01
C VAL A 77 1.08 -7.40 -3.50
N THR A 78 -0.12 -7.63 -2.96
CA THR A 78 -1.04 -8.67 -3.41
C THR A 78 -2.25 -8.04 -4.08
N LYS A 79 -2.42 -8.30 -5.38
CA LYS A 79 -3.64 -7.97 -6.14
C LYS A 79 -4.62 -9.13 -6.07
N HIS A 80 -5.91 -8.81 -5.99
CA HIS A 80 -6.99 -9.80 -5.93
C HIS A 80 -7.91 -9.61 -7.15
N TYR A 81 -8.11 -10.69 -7.90
CA TYR A 81 -8.95 -10.77 -9.10
C TYR A 81 -10.04 -11.85 -8.89
N GLY A 82 -10.88 -11.67 -7.87
CA GLY A 82 -11.83 -12.70 -7.45
C GLY A 82 -11.11 -13.90 -6.84
N SER A 83 -11.14 -15.06 -7.51
CA SER A 83 -10.51 -16.30 -7.03
C SER A 83 -9.00 -16.38 -7.28
N ARG A 84 -8.44 -15.46 -8.09
CA ARG A 84 -7.00 -15.40 -8.37
C ARG A 84 -6.35 -14.27 -7.59
N THR A 85 -5.18 -14.55 -7.04
CA THR A 85 -4.29 -13.53 -6.47
C THR A 85 -2.96 -13.47 -7.23
N GLU A 86 -2.32 -12.31 -7.18
CA GLU A 86 -0.97 -12.11 -7.69
C GLU A 86 -0.18 -11.31 -6.65
N THR A 87 0.88 -11.90 -6.12
CA THR A 87 1.78 -11.27 -5.13
C THR A 87 3.13 -11.01 -5.76
N PHE A 88 3.68 -9.82 -5.52
CA PHE A 88 5.01 -9.45 -6.00
C PHE A 88 5.65 -8.41 -5.08
N ALA A 89 6.99 -8.44 -5.01
CA ALA A 89 7.76 -7.43 -4.28
C ALA A 89 7.71 -6.07 -4.98
N LEU A 90 7.44 -5.02 -4.20
CA LEU A 90 7.43 -3.64 -4.67
C LEU A 90 8.85 -3.17 -4.93
N HIS A 91 9.29 -3.27 -6.19
CA HIS A 91 10.58 -2.72 -6.57
C HIS A 91 10.53 -1.19 -6.52
N ARG A 92 11.42 -0.59 -5.74
CA ARG A 92 11.64 0.86 -5.75
C ARG A 92 12.13 1.27 -7.14
N ARG A 93 11.65 2.40 -7.67
CA ARG A 93 12.43 3.09 -8.69
C ARG A 93 13.65 3.68 -8.00
N HIS A 94 14.84 3.14 -8.28
CA HIS A 94 16.06 3.90 -8.04
C HIS A 94 15.92 5.23 -8.79
N ALA A 95 15.90 6.33 -8.05
CA ALA A 95 16.23 7.62 -8.65
C ALA A 95 17.70 7.51 -9.06
N GLN A 96 17.95 7.53 -10.38
CA GLN A 96 19.29 7.75 -10.93
C GLN A 96 19.69 9.20 -10.69
#